data_AF-A0AAJ6D369-F1
#
_entry.id   AF-A0AAJ6D369-F1
#
_cell.length_a   1.000
_cell.length_b   1.000
_cell.length_c   1.000
_cell.angle_alpha   90.00
_cell.angle_beta   90.00
_cell.angle_gamma   90.00
#
_symmetry.space_group_name_H-M   'P 1'
#
loop_
_entity.id
_entity.type
_entity.pdbx_description
1 polymer ?
#
loop_
_entity_poly.entity_id
_entity_poly.type
_entity_poly.pdbx_seq_one_letter_code
_entity_poly.pdbx_strand_id
1 'polypeptide(L)'
;MTDFLTPELLDAMETKFSAEKEHRQLSWLERSKYNLEVMKFRDALMRSEQQTKAEQLKLRKQHEQKFINTRKIMMRQRNQTWEEIVQDFRRQYAAILPDDEEAKTEFKLMLYNKYYFSPTLIGNIVNQSPKTIWLWLEEWAFENENLKG
;
A
#
# COMPACT_ATOMS: atom_id res chain seq x y z
N MET A 1 3.50 8.32 -14.54
CA MET A 1 4.02 6.96 -14.80
C MET A 1 5.14 7.09 -15.81
N THR A 2 6.34 6.63 -15.49
CA THR A 2 7.44 6.56 -16.46
C THR A 2 7.13 5.40 -17.40
N ASP A 3 7.05 5.66 -18.70
CA ASP A 3 6.88 4.58 -19.66
C ASP A 3 8.19 3.80 -19.76
N PHE A 4 8.16 2.53 -19.34
CA PHE A 4 9.34 1.67 -19.38
C PHE A 4 9.55 1.07 -20.77
N LEU A 5 8.54 1.10 -21.64
CA LEU A 5 8.62 0.54 -22.98
C LEU A 5 9.04 1.63 -23.98
N THR A 6 10.33 1.96 -23.97
CA THR A 6 10.86 2.95 -24.91
C THR A 6 10.78 2.43 -26.36
N PRO A 7 10.59 3.32 -27.35
CA PRO A 7 10.62 2.93 -28.76
C PRO A 7 11.87 2.12 -29.13
N GLU A 8 13.02 2.45 -28.55
CA GLU A 8 14.30 1.76 -28.79
C GLU A 8 14.33 0.35 -28.20
N LEU A 9 13.69 0.14 -27.04
CA LEU A 9 13.55 -1.18 -26.44
C LEU A 9 12.60 -2.04 -27.28
N LEU A 10 11.47 -1.47 -27.71
CA LEU A 10 10.49 -2.14 -28.56
C LEU A 10 11.11 -2.56 -29.90
N ASP A 11 11.84 -1.66 -30.55
CA ASP A 11 12.59 -1.92 -31.78
C ASP A 11 13.66 -3.00 -31.59
N ALA A 12 14.40 -2.97 -30.47
CA ALA A 12 15.40 -3.99 -30.17
C ALA A 12 14.76 -5.37 -29.89
N MET A 13 13.60 -5.39 -29.23
CA MET A 13 12.82 -6.62 -28.98
C MET A 13 12.25 -7.18 -30.27
N GLU A 14 11.69 -6.33 -31.14
CA GLU A 14 11.16 -6.72 -32.44
C GLU A 14 12.26 -7.26 -33.36
N THR A 15 13.45 -6.63 -33.35
CA THR A 15 14.64 -7.11 -34.07
C THR A 15 15.05 -8.51 -33.59
N LYS A 16 15.07 -8.74 -32.27
CA LYS A 16 15.36 -10.06 -31.69
C LYS A 16 14.31 -11.10 -32.05
N PHE A 17 13.03 -10.74 -31.93
CA PHE A 17 11.91 -11.64 -32.23
C PHE A 17 11.88 -12.04 -33.71
N SER A 18 12.14 -11.09 -34.60
CA SER A 18 12.24 -11.34 -36.05
C SER A 18 13.41 -12.27 -36.36
N ALA A 19 14.57 -12.06 -35.73
CA ALA A 19 15.72 -12.93 -35.92
C ALA A 19 15.47 -14.37 -35.45
N GLU A 20 14.79 -14.55 -34.31
CA GLU A 20 14.38 -15.88 -33.81
C GLU A 20 13.40 -16.58 -34.76
N LYS A 21 12.43 -15.83 -35.31
CA LYS A 21 11.47 -16.33 -36.31
C LYS A 21 12.14 -16.73 -37.63
N GLU A 22 13.17 -16.00 -38.03
CA GLU A 22 13.98 -16.28 -39.23
C GLU A 22 15.07 -17.33 -38.99
N HIS A 23 15.17 -17.89 -37.78
CA HIS A 23 16.26 -18.79 -37.36
C HIS A 23 17.67 -18.22 -37.61
N ARG A 24 17.82 -16.90 -37.62
CA ARG A 24 19.12 -16.22 -37.77
C ARG A 24 19.66 -15.80 -36.42
N GLN A 25 20.98 -15.73 -36.33
CA GLN A 25 21.63 -15.10 -35.20
C GLN A 25 21.62 -13.57 -35.37
N LEU A 26 21.48 -12.87 -34.26
CA LEU A 26 21.72 -11.42 -34.22
C LEU A 26 23.19 -11.13 -34.56
N SER A 27 23.41 -10.13 -35.39
CA SER A 27 24.74 -9.56 -35.59
C SER A 27 25.28 -8.97 -34.28
N TRP A 28 26.59 -8.75 -34.23
CA TRP A 28 27.24 -8.16 -33.05
C TRP A 28 26.63 -6.82 -32.64
N LEU A 29 26.29 -5.97 -33.61
CA LEU A 29 25.66 -4.67 -33.40
C LEU A 29 24.23 -4.81 -32.83
N GLU A 30 23.40 -5.67 -33.44
CA GLU A 30 22.03 -5.91 -32.98
C GLU A 30 22.02 -6.52 -31.57
N ARG A 31 22.91 -7.48 -31.30
CA ARG A 31 23.08 -8.10 -29.98
C ARG A 31 23.51 -7.06 -28.94
N SER A 32 24.43 -6.17 -29.29
CA SER A 32 24.90 -5.12 -28.38
C SER A 32 23.81 -4.08 -28.09
N LYS A 33 23.06 -3.66 -29.11
CA LYS A 33 21.90 -2.76 -28.97
C LYS A 33 20.84 -3.38 -28.06
N TYR A 34 20.46 -4.63 -28.32
CA TYR A 34 19.49 -5.36 -27.49
C TYR A 34 19.93 -5.44 -26.03
N ASN A 35 21.18 -5.85 -25.78
CA ASN A 35 21.70 -5.95 -24.42
C ASN A 35 21.70 -4.59 -23.69
N LEU A 36 22.07 -3.52 -24.38
CA LEU A 36 22.10 -2.17 -23.82
C LEU A 36 20.69 -1.69 -23.45
N GLU A 37 19.71 -1.83 -24.33
CA GLU A 37 18.34 -1.38 -24.07
C GLU A 37 17.68 -2.22 -22.96
N VAL A 38 17.91 -3.53 -22.92
CA VAL A 38 17.44 -4.39 -21.82
C VAL A 38 18.10 -3.99 -20.48
N MET A 39 19.38 -3.63 -20.47
CA MET A 39 20.05 -3.15 -19.26
C MET A 39 19.44 -1.84 -18.76
N LYS A 40 19.23 -0.86 -19.65
CA LYS A 40 18.57 0.41 -19.31
C LYS A 40 17.17 0.19 -18.74
N PHE A 41 16.40 -0.72 -19.33
CA PHE A 41 15.07 -1.10 -18.85
C PHE A 41 15.13 -1.67 -17.43
N ARG A 42 16.03 -2.63 -17.17
CA ARG A 42 16.22 -3.21 -15.83
C ARG A 42 16.63 -2.16 -14.80
N ASP A 43 17.54 -1.27 -15.16
CA ASP A 43 17.98 -0.19 -14.28
C ASP A 43 16.86 0.83 -14.00
N ALA A 44 16.00 1.11 -14.98
CA ALA A 44 14.83 1.95 -14.80
C ALA A 44 13.82 1.29 -13.86
N LEU A 45 13.53 0.00 -14.06
CA LEU A 45 12.65 -0.79 -13.18
C LEU A 45 13.17 -0.81 -11.74
N MET A 46 14.45 -1.14 -11.52
CA MET A 46 15.04 -1.16 -10.18
C MET A 46 14.93 0.20 -9.49
N ARG A 47 15.20 1.29 -10.20
CA ARG A 47 15.07 2.65 -9.65
C ARG A 47 13.63 2.98 -9.28
N SER A 48 12.66 2.57 -10.12
CA SER A 48 11.24 2.75 -9.82
C SER A 48 10.83 1.97 -8.58
N GLU A 49 11.21 0.70 -8.47
CA GLU A 49 10.92 -0.11 -7.28
C GLU A 49 11.54 0.47 -6.02
N GLN A 50 12.78 0.96 -6.11
CA GLN A 50 13.47 1.64 -5.00
C GLN A 50 12.74 2.92 -4.61
N GLN A 51 12.29 3.71 -5.58
CA GLN A 51 11.49 4.90 -5.33
C GLN A 51 10.17 4.57 -4.65
N THR A 52 9.42 3.59 -5.16
CA THR A 52 8.16 3.14 -4.53
C THR A 52 8.40 2.66 -3.10
N LYS A 53 9.46 1.87 -2.84
CA LYS A 53 9.84 1.43 -1.49
C LYS A 53 10.18 2.62 -0.58
N ALA A 54 10.90 3.61 -1.09
CA ALA A 54 11.26 4.81 -0.33
C ALA A 54 10.04 5.68 -0.01
N GLU A 55 9.11 5.83 -0.96
CA GLU A 55 7.84 6.54 -0.78
C GLU A 55 6.95 5.82 0.24
N GLN A 56 6.80 4.49 0.12
CA GLN A 56 6.09 3.68 1.12
C GLN A 56 6.71 3.80 2.52
N LEU A 57 8.04 3.80 2.62
CA LEU A 57 8.73 3.99 3.90
C LEU A 57 8.47 5.39 4.48
N LYS A 58 8.47 6.43 3.64
CA LYS A 58 8.14 7.80 4.05
C LYS A 58 6.71 7.90 4.57
N LEU A 59 5.75 7.32 3.85
CA LEU A 59 4.34 7.27 4.27
C LEU A 59 4.17 6.52 5.59
N ARG A 60 4.85 5.38 5.75
CA ARG A 60 4.83 4.61 7.00
C ARG A 60 5.35 5.43 8.18
N LYS A 61 6.49 6.11 8.02
CA LYS A 61 7.06 6.99 9.07
C LYS A 61 6.12 8.14 9.42
N GLN A 62 5.48 8.74 8.42
CA GLN A 62 4.50 9.81 8.65
C GLN A 62 3.28 9.30 9.42
N HIS A 63 2.75 8.13 9.04
CA HIS A 63 1.62 7.51 9.74
C HIS A 63 1.98 7.18 11.20
N GLU A 64 3.15 6.59 11.44
CA GLU A 64 3.64 6.29 12.79
C GLU A 64 3.77 7.56 13.64
N GLN A 65 4.31 8.65 13.07
CA GLN A 65 4.42 9.92 13.78
C GLN A 65 3.04 10.50 14.14
N LYS A 66 2.07 10.41 13.21
CA LYS A 66 0.68 10.83 13.48
C LYS A 66 0.07 10.02 14.61
N PHE A 67 0.21 8.70 14.58
CA PHE A 67 -0.25 7.82 15.66
C PHE A 67 0.37 8.17 17.02
N ILE A 68 1.70 8.34 17.09
CA ILE A 68 2.40 8.70 18.33
C ILE A 68 1.87 10.03 18.90
N ASN A 69 1.66 11.02 18.03
CA ASN A 69 1.13 12.32 18.44
C ASN A 69 -0.30 12.20 18.95
N THR A 70 -1.16 11.51 18.21
CA THR A 70 -2.56 11.28 18.61
C THR A 70 -2.65 10.54 19.94
N ARG A 71 -1.86 9.46 20.12
CA ARG A 71 -1.79 8.72 21.39
C ARG A 71 -1.44 9.64 22.56
N LYS A 72 -0.40 10.47 22.43
CA LYS A 72 0.00 11.41 23.48
C LYS A 72 -1.10 12.41 23.80
N ILE A 73 -1.78 12.94 22.78
CA ILE A 73 -2.90 13.87 22.94
C ILE A 73 -4.04 13.21 23.71
N MET A 74 -4.43 11.99 23.30
CA MET A 74 -5.52 11.26 23.95
C MET A 74 -5.22 10.97 25.43
N MET A 75 -4.03 10.47 25.75
CA MET A 75 -3.62 10.20 27.13
C MET A 75 -3.69 11.46 28.00
N ARG A 76 -3.23 12.61 27.47
CA ARG A 76 -3.29 13.89 28.17
C ARG A 76 -4.72 14.40 28.36
N GLN A 77 -5.54 14.35 27.30
CA GLN A 77 -6.90 14.87 27.34
C GLN A 77 -7.82 14.07 28.25
N ARG A 78 -7.64 12.74 28.29
CA ARG A 78 -8.47 11.84 29.10
C ARG A 78 -7.90 11.61 30.49
N ASN A 79 -6.66 12.04 30.75
CA ASN A 79 -5.91 11.73 31.97
C ASN A 79 -5.92 10.22 32.27
N GLN A 80 -5.66 9.42 31.24
CA GLN A 80 -5.72 7.96 31.26
C GLN A 80 -4.44 7.36 30.67
N THR A 81 -4.10 6.16 31.13
CA THR A 81 -3.10 5.32 30.49
C THR A 81 -3.55 4.91 29.10
N TRP A 82 -2.60 4.49 28.26
CA TRP A 82 -2.92 4.03 26.93
C TRP A 82 -3.79 2.77 26.95
N GLU A 83 -3.50 1.87 27.90
CA GLU A 83 -4.20 0.62 28.10
C GLU A 83 -5.67 0.87 28.47
N GLU A 84 -5.95 1.82 29.36
CA GLU A 84 -7.32 2.22 29.69
C GLU A 84 -8.08 2.76 28.47
N ILE A 85 -7.44 3.58 27.64
CA ILE A 85 -8.02 4.11 26.41
C ILE A 85 -8.34 2.99 25.42
N VAL A 86 -7.44 2.02 25.25
CA VAL A 86 -7.67 0.86 24.37
C VAL A 86 -8.81 -0.01 24.90
N GLN A 87 -8.90 -0.21 26.21
CA GLN A 87 -10.02 -0.94 26.82
C GLN A 87 -11.36 -0.20 26.67
N ASP A 88 -11.35 1.13 26.74
CA ASP A 88 -12.53 1.95 26.48
C ASP A 88 -13.04 1.75 25.04
N PHE A 89 -12.15 1.76 24.04
CA PHE A 89 -12.55 1.43 22.67
C PHE A 89 -13.10 0.01 22.51
N ARG A 90 -12.52 -0.97 23.21
CA ARG A 90 -13.05 -2.35 23.22
C ARG A 90 -14.48 -2.40 23.76
N ARG A 91 -14.75 -1.68 24.85
CA ARG A 91 -16.09 -1.58 25.44
C ARG A 91 -17.07 -0.89 24.50
N GLN A 92 -16.64 0.20 23.85
CA GLN A 92 -17.46 0.91 22.87
C GLN A 92 -17.84 0.03 21.70
N TYR A 93 -16.88 -0.71 21.12
CA TYR A 93 -17.17 -1.64 20.04
C TYR A 93 -18.11 -2.76 20.48
N ALA A 94 -17.91 -3.33 21.67
CA ALA A 94 -18.77 -4.38 22.21
C ALA A 94 -20.20 -3.91 22.54
N ALA A 95 -20.41 -2.60 22.71
CA ALA A 95 -21.72 -2.01 22.95
C ALA A 95 -22.52 -1.76 21.66
N ILE A 96 -21.89 -1.86 20.48
CA ILE A 96 -22.58 -1.76 19.19
C ILE A 96 -23.44 -3.02 18.99
N LEU A 97 -24.67 -2.84 18.51
CA LEU A 97 -25.57 -3.96 18.26
C LEU A 97 -24.95 -4.96 17.24
N PRO A 98 -25.11 -6.27 17.44
CA PRO A 98 -24.52 -7.26 16.55
C PRO A 98 -24.98 -7.15 15.09
N ASP A 99 -26.18 -6.65 14.83
CA ASP A 99 -26.75 -6.54 13.48
C ASP A 99 -26.50 -5.16 12.84
N ASP A 100 -25.88 -4.23 13.58
CA ASP A 100 -25.59 -2.87 13.11
C ASP A 100 -24.20 -2.82 12.44
N GLU A 101 -24.14 -3.28 11.19
CA GLU A 101 -22.91 -3.29 10.39
C GLU A 101 -22.43 -1.89 10.00
N GLU A 102 -23.34 -0.91 9.91
CA GLU A 102 -23.01 0.48 9.62
C GLU A 102 -22.23 1.10 10.78
N ALA A 103 -22.73 1.00 12.02
CA ALA A 103 -22.04 1.52 13.19
C ALA A 103 -20.68 0.82 13.42
N LYS A 104 -20.58 -0.50 13.18
CA LYS A 104 -19.30 -1.22 13.25
C LYS A 104 -18.30 -0.72 12.20
N THR A 105 -18.78 -0.42 11.00
CA THR A 105 -17.99 0.12 9.89
C THR A 105 -17.47 1.51 10.24
N GLU A 106 -18.35 2.42 10.66
CA GLU A 106 -17.97 3.75 11.10
C GLU A 106 -16.96 3.72 12.24
N PHE A 107 -17.15 2.81 13.21
CA PHE A 107 -16.22 2.66 14.32
C PHE A 107 -14.82 2.26 13.86
N LYS A 108 -14.70 1.24 12.98
CA LYS A 108 -13.41 0.82 12.42
C LYS A 108 -12.76 1.94 11.60
N LEU A 109 -13.53 2.65 10.78
CA LEU A 109 -13.03 3.79 10.00
C LEU A 109 -12.57 4.94 10.89
N MET A 110 -13.27 5.23 11.99
CA MET A 110 -12.84 6.23 12.97
C MET A 110 -11.48 5.84 13.57
N LEU A 111 -11.30 4.59 14.00
CA LEU A 111 -10.01 4.13 14.54
C LEU A 111 -8.87 4.30 13.52
N TYR A 112 -9.14 3.97 12.25
CA TYR A 112 -8.16 4.09 11.18
C TYR A 112 -7.87 5.55 10.79
N ASN A 113 -8.90 6.33 10.43
CA ASN A 113 -8.74 7.65 9.83
C ASN A 113 -8.49 8.76 10.86
N LYS A 114 -9.22 8.74 11.99
CA LYS A 114 -9.12 9.79 13.01
C LYS A 114 -7.97 9.53 13.98
N TYR A 115 -7.82 8.27 14.39
CA TYR A 115 -6.83 7.90 15.40
C TYR A 115 -5.54 7.29 14.85
N TYR A 116 -5.47 7.04 13.54
CA TYR A 116 -4.30 6.47 12.87
C TYR A 116 -3.89 5.12 13.45
N PHE A 117 -4.86 4.30 13.85
CA PHE A 117 -4.57 2.97 14.40
C PHE A 117 -4.16 2.03 13.28
N SER A 118 -3.15 1.21 13.55
CA SER A 118 -2.76 0.16 12.63
C SER A 118 -3.83 -0.93 12.55
N PRO A 119 -3.91 -1.69 11.43
CA PRO A 119 -4.80 -2.84 11.31
C PRO A 119 -4.65 -3.84 12.47
N THR A 120 -3.43 -4.02 12.97
CA THR A 120 -3.15 -4.85 14.14
C THR A 120 -3.83 -4.34 15.40
N LEU A 121 -3.74 -3.04 15.67
CA LEU A 121 -4.37 -2.45 16.86
C LEU A 121 -5.89 -2.45 16.75
N ILE A 122 -6.42 -2.15 15.56
CA ILE A 122 -7.87 -2.22 15.30
C ILE A 122 -8.35 -3.66 15.50
N GLY A 123 -7.67 -4.65 14.91
CA GLY A 123 -7.99 -6.07 15.08
C GLY A 123 -8.00 -6.50 16.54
N ASN A 124 -7.04 -6.02 17.34
CA ASN A 124 -7.00 -6.25 18.78
C ASN A 124 -8.15 -5.60 19.56
N ILE A 125 -8.76 -4.52 19.04
CA ILE A 125 -9.91 -3.85 19.66
C ILE A 125 -11.21 -4.56 19.29
N VAL A 126 -11.36 -4.93 18.02
CA VAL A 126 -12.61 -5.51 17.49
C VAL A 126 -12.62 -7.04 17.49
N ASN A 127 -11.59 -7.66 18.06
CA ASN A 127 -11.38 -9.12 18.13
C ASN A 127 -11.41 -9.80 16.74
N GLN A 128 -10.69 -9.21 15.79
CA GLN A 128 -10.54 -9.74 14.43
C GLN A 128 -9.05 -9.84 14.07
N SER A 129 -8.73 -10.75 13.15
CA SER A 129 -7.35 -10.89 12.70
C SER A 129 -6.87 -9.61 11.99
N PRO A 130 -5.59 -9.21 12.13
CA PRO A 130 -5.06 -8.05 11.40
C PRO A 130 -5.23 -8.17 9.88
N LYS A 131 -5.17 -9.40 9.34
CA LYS A 131 -5.38 -9.68 7.91
C LYS A 131 -6.81 -9.37 7.48
N THR A 132 -7.79 -9.74 8.32
CA THR A 132 -9.21 -9.43 8.06
C THR A 132 -9.45 -7.93 8.01
N ILE A 133 -8.87 -7.17 8.96
CA ILE A 133 -8.99 -5.71 8.97
C ILE A 133 -8.31 -5.08 7.77
N TRP A 134 -7.15 -5.59 7.37
CA TRP A 134 -6.44 -5.09 6.20
C TRP A 134 -7.25 -5.27 4.91
N LEU A 135 -7.73 -6.49 4.65
CA LEU A 135 -8.55 -6.77 3.46
C LEU A 135 -9.82 -5.91 3.43
N TRP A 136 -10.48 -5.77 4.59
CA TRP A 136 -11.66 -4.92 4.70
C TRP A 136 -11.36 -3.43 4.41
N LEU A 137 -10.22 -2.90 4.85
CA LEU A 137 -9.80 -1.53 4.52
C LEU A 137 -9.47 -1.38 3.02
N GLU A 138 -8.88 -2.39 2.40
CA GLU A 138 -8.60 -2.40 0.95
C GLU A 138 -9.90 -2.41 0.13
N GLU A 139 -10.85 -3.30 0.47
CA GLU A 139 -12.17 -3.38 -0.15
C GLU A 139 -12.92 -2.05 -0.01
N TRP A 140 -12.95 -1.49 1.20
CA TRP A 140 -13.59 -0.19 1.45
C TRP A 140 -12.93 0.94 0.65
N ALA A 141 -11.59 0.99 0.60
CA ALA A 141 -10.89 2.00 -0.18
C ALA A 141 -11.18 1.90 -1.67
N PHE A 142 -11.22 0.67 -2.21
CA PHE A 142 -11.54 0.41 -3.62
C PHE A 142 -12.97 0.83 -3.97
N GLU A 143 -13.95 0.48 -3.14
CA GLU A 143 -15.35 0.88 -3.34
C GLU A 143 -15.51 2.41 -3.31
N ASN A 144 -14.80 3.10 -2.43
CA ASN A 144 -14.89 4.55 -2.29
C ASN A 144 -14.06 5.35 -3.32
N GLU A 145 -13.00 4.76 -3.88
CA GLU A 145 -12.31 5.35 -5.04
C GLU A 145 -13.20 5.34 -6.29
N ASN A 146 -14.00 4.29 -6.48
CA ASN A 146 -14.97 4.21 -7.58
C ASN A 146 -16.16 5.18 -7.43
N LEU A 147 -16.43 5.69 -6.23
CA LEU A 147 -17.45 6.72 -5.96
C LEU A 147 -16.97 8.15 -6.22
N LYS A 148 -15.67 8.35 -6.46
CA LYS A 148 -15.08 9.66 -6.84
C LYS A 148 -14.98 9.87 -8.35
N GLY A 149 -15.64 9.01 -9.13
CA GLY A 149 -15.77 9.12 -10.60
C GLY A 149 -16.61 10.31 -11.02
#